data_AF-A0ABC9XXJ8-F1
#
_entry.id   AF-A0ABC9XXJ8-F1
#
_cell.length_a   1.000
_cell.length_b   1.000
_cell.length_c   1.000
_cell.angle_alpha   90.00
_cell.angle_beta   90.00
_cell.angle_gamma   90.00
#
_symmetry.space_group_name_H-M   'P 1'
#
loop_
_entity.id
_entity.type
_entity.pdbx_description
1 polymer ?
#
loop_
_entity_poly.entity_id
_entity_poly.type
_entity_poly.pdbx_seq_one_letter_code
_entity_poly.pdbx_strand_id
1 'polypeptide(L)'
;MEEAGGCRGAFVGPPPPAVGAAWGRGGVGDELRPQPIARKARKVHVPEEQKDEKYWSRRSKNNAAAKRSRDARRLKENQISVRAAFLERENAALRQEVAAARRELARFRALLARYEARHGAL
;
A
#
# COMPACT_ATOMS: atom_id res chain seq x y z
N MET A 1 9.57 15.38 -62.61
CA MET A 1 10.64 15.71 -61.65
C MET A 1 9.96 16.14 -60.36
N GLU A 2 9.36 15.25 -59.57
CA GLU A 2 9.93 14.04 -58.93
C GLU A 2 10.59 14.41 -57.59
N GLU A 3 9.95 13.92 -56.51
CA GLU A 3 10.48 13.47 -55.21
C GLU A 3 11.25 14.47 -54.30
N ALA A 4 11.22 14.42 -52.97
CA ALA A 4 10.51 13.66 -51.94
C ALA A 4 10.87 14.27 -50.56
N GLY A 5 10.09 13.94 -49.53
CA GLY A 5 10.67 13.65 -48.21
C GLY A 5 10.35 14.61 -47.06
N GLY A 6 9.58 14.10 -46.08
CA GLY A 6 9.85 14.44 -44.68
C GLY A 6 8.67 14.85 -43.81
N CYS A 7 7.53 14.14 -43.83
CA CYS A 7 6.56 14.20 -42.73
C CYS A 7 7.22 13.63 -41.45
N ARG A 8 7.85 14.48 -40.63
CA ARG A 8 8.26 14.10 -39.27
C ARG A 8 7.00 14.06 -38.41
N GLY A 9 6.47 12.86 -38.21
CA GLY A 9 5.41 12.61 -37.26
C GLY A 9 5.81 13.08 -35.87
N ALA A 10 5.06 14.05 -35.33
CA ALA A 10 5.07 14.30 -33.90
C ALA A 10 4.50 13.03 -33.24
N PHE A 11 5.36 12.26 -32.58
CA PHE A 11 4.92 11.19 -31.69
C PHE A 11 4.12 11.83 -30.56
N VAL A 12 2.80 11.91 -30.74
CA VAL A 12 1.88 12.26 -29.68
C VAL A 12 1.83 11.06 -28.75
N GLY A 13 2.80 10.97 -27.85
CA GLY A 13 2.80 9.96 -26.79
C GLY A 13 1.49 10.07 -26.00
N PRO A 14 0.96 8.95 -25.48
CA PRO A 14 -0.25 8.98 -24.67
C PRO A 14 -0.05 9.92 -23.47
N PRO A 15 -1.07 10.70 -23.07
CA PRO A 15 -0.95 11.59 -21.92
C PRO A 15 -0.59 10.78 -20.67
N PRO A 16 0.20 11.32 -19.73
CA PRO A 16 0.46 10.66 -18.47
C PRO A 16 -0.89 10.34 -17.79
N PRO A 17 -1.04 9.15 -17.18
CA PRO A 17 -2.28 8.83 -16.48
C PRO A 17 -2.53 9.93 -15.44
N ALA A 18 -3.74 10.47 -15.44
CA ALA A 18 -4.19 11.41 -14.43
C ALA A 18 -3.86 10.83 -13.04
N VAL A 19 -3.28 11.66 -12.17
CA VAL A 19 -2.98 11.33 -10.77
C VAL A 19 -4.25 10.75 -10.12
N GLY A 20 -4.35 9.41 -10.08
CA GLY A 20 -5.56 8.70 -9.67
C GLY A 20 -5.91 7.45 -10.48
N ALA A 21 -5.35 7.25 -11.68
CA ALA A 21 -5.61 6.05 -12.48
C ALA A 21 -4.54 4.97 -12.27
N ALA A 22 -5.01 3.74 -11.98
CA ALA A 22 -4.29 2.47 -11.90
C ALA A 22 -3.70 2.05 -10.52
N TRP A 23 -4.59 1.69 -9.59
CA TRP A 23 -4.33 0.60 -8.64
C TRP A 23 -5.18 -0.62 -9.00
N GLY A 24 -4.98 -1.11 -10.22
CA GLY A 24 -5.42 -2.41 -10.70
C GLY A 24 -4.32 -3.45 -10.51
N ARG A 25 -3.97 -3.74 -9.25
CA ARG A 25 -3.34 -4.99 -8.84
C ARG A 25 -3.86 -5.24 -7.43
N GLY A 26 -4.39 -6.43 -7.17
CA GLY A 26 -4.88 -6.87 -5.85
C GLY A 26 -3.76 -6.93 -4.82
N GLY A 27 -3.23 -5.76 -4.46
CA GLY A 27 -2.31 -5.58 -3.36
C GLY A 27 -3.12 -5.03 -2.20
N VAL A 28 -3.18 -5.78 -1.10
CA VAL A 28 -3.04 -5.37 0.32
C VAL A 28 -3.93 -4.23 0.85
N GLY A 29 -4.17 -3.18 0.07
CA GLY A 29 -5.16 -2.14 0.34
C GLY A 29 -6.61 -2.58 0.12
N ASP A 30 -6.90 -3.58 -0.72
CA ASP A 30 -8.28 -4.08 -0.90
C ASP A 30 -8.75 -4.86 0.35
N GLU A 31 -7.82 -5.52 1.00
CA GLU A 31 -7.98 -6.24 2.28
C GLU A 31 -8.32 -5.27 3.44
N LEU A 32 -7.88 -4.00 3.37
CA LEU A 32 -8.06 -3.00 4.43
C LEU A 32 -9.30 -2.10 4.26
N ARG A 33 -10.11 -2.33 3.22
CA ARG A 33 -11.32 -1.53 3.01
C ARG A 33 -12.34 -1.83 4.12
N PRO A 34 -12.86 -0.80 4.82
CA PRO A 34 -13.90 -1.01 5.80
C PRO A 34 -15.12 -1.58 5.09
N GLN A 35 -15.57 -2.76 5.53
CA GLN A 35 -16.75 -3.38 4.96
C GLN A 35 -17.99 -2.49 5.20
N PRO A 36 -18.96 -2.48 4.27
CA PRO A 36 -20.19 -1.72 4.42
C PRO A 36 -20.84 -1.99 5.78
N ILE A 37 -21.18 -0.94 6.52
CA ILE A 37 -21.75 -1.06 7.86
C ILE A 37 -23.19 -1.58 7.74
N ALA A 38 -23.34 -2.90 7.79
CA ALA A 38 -24.65 -3.52 7.90
C ALA A 38 -25.30 -3.11 9.23
N ARG A 39 -26.50 -2.53 9.15
CA ARG A 39 -27.29 -2.17 10.34
C ARG A 39 -27.56 -3.42 11.17
N LYS A 40 -27.07 -3.43 12.40
CA LYS A 40 -27.24 -4.56 13.31
C LYS A 40 -28.70 -4.64 13.76
N ALA A 41 -29.31 -5.82 13.64
CA ALA A 41 -30.67 -6.05 14.13
C ALA A 41 -30.75 -5.71 15.63
N ARG A 42 -31.89 -5.15 16.05
CA ARG A 42 -32.15 -4.84 17.47
C ARG A 42 -32.04 -6.12 18.31
N LYS A 43 -31.33 -6.02 19.44
CA LYS A 43 -31.25 -7.12 20.42
C LYS A 43 -32.61 -7.26 21.08
N VAL A 44 -33.29 -8.38 20.84
CA VAL A 44 -34.45 -8.79 21.62
C VAL A 44 -33.95 -9.64 22.78
N HIS A 45 -34.25 -9.22 24.00
CA HIS A 45 -33.97 -10.02 25.19
C HIS A 45 -34.99 -11.17 25.26
N VAL A 46 -34.51 -12.40 25.43
CA VAL A 46 -35.37 -13.58 25.59
C VAL A 46 -35.52 -13.82 27.09
N PRO A 47 -36.74 -13.75 27.66
CA PRO A 47 -37.01 -14.08 29.07
C PRO A 47 -36.51 -15.47 29.43
N GLU A 48 -36.18 -15.70 30.71
CA GLU A 48 -35.59 -16.98 31.17
C GLU A 48 -36.52 -18.16 30.88
N GLU A 49 -37.83 -18.00 31.06
CA GLU A 49 -38.81 -19.06 30.81
C GLU A 49 -38.90 -19.46 29.33
N GLN A 50 -38.40 -18.62 28.41
CA GLN A 50 -38.44 -18.83 26.96
C GLN A 50 -37.11 -19.29 26.37
N LYS A 51 -36.10 -19.56 27.20
CA LYS A 51 -34.81 -20.10 26.73
C LYS A 51 -34.92 -21.59 26.45
N ASP A 52 -35.48 -21.90 25.30
CA ASP A 52 -35.57 -23.24 24.75
C ASP A 52 -34.23 -23.77 24.22
N GLU A 53 -34.20 -25.04 23.84
CA GLU A 53 -33.02 -25.69 23.25
C GLU A 53 -32.54 -24.99 21.96
N LYS A 54 -33.48 -24.44 21.19
CA LYS A 54 -33.21 -23.65 19.98
C LYS A 54 -32.45 -22.36 20.31
N TYR A 55 -32.80 -21.66 21.40
CA TYR A 55 -32.07 -20.50 21.90
C TYR A 55 -30.63 -20.88 22.29
N TRP A 56 -30.44 -21.97 23.05
CA TRP A 56 -29.11 -22.41 23.48
C TRP A 56 -28.22 -22.81 22.29
N SER A 57 -28.78 -23.51 21.29
CA SER A 57 -28.08 -23.83 20.04
C SER A 57 -27.63 -22.57 19.30
N ARG A 58 -28.52 -21.57 19.16
CA ARG A 58 -28.17 -20.26 18.55
C ARG A 58 -27.10 -19.52 19.35
N ARG A 59 -27.19 -19.52 20.68
CA ARG A 59 -26.25 -18.82 21.57
C ARG A 59 -24.85 -19.42 21.47
N SER A 60 -24.76 -20.76 21.49
CA SER A 60 -23.50 -21.49 21.32
C SER A 60 -22.85 -21.19 19.95
N LYS A 61 -23.63 -21.27 18.86
CA LYS A 61 -23.16 -20.92 17.51
C LYS A 61 -22.67 -19.46 17.43
N ASN A 62 -23.37 -18.52 18.05
CA ASN A 62 -22.95 -17.11 18.07
C ASN A 62 -21.66 -16.90 18.87
N ASN A 63 -21.49 -17.57 20.01
CA ASN A 63 -20.24 -17.51 20.78
C ASN A 63 -19.06 -18.06 19.96
N ALA A 64 -19.24 -19.19 19.29
CA ALA A 64 -18.21 -19.77 18.42
C ALA A 64 -17.87 -18.85 17.24
N ALA A 65 -18.88 -18.23 16.61
CA ALA A 65 -18.68 -17.24 15.54
C ALA A 65 -17.98 -15.97 16.05
N ALA A 66 -18.34 -15.47 17.23
CA ALA A 66 -17.72 -14.31 17.84
C ALA A 66 -16.24 -14.57 18.17
N LYS A 67 -15.91 -15.76 18.69
CA LYS A 67 -14.51 -16.16 18.91
C LYS A 67 -13.73 -16.19 17.59
N ARG A 68 -14.24 -16.90 16.57
CA ARG A 68 -13.61 -16.94 15.24
C ARG A 68 -13.41 -15.55 14.63
N SER A 69 -14.40 -14.67 14.77
CA SER A 69 -14.30 -13.28 14.27
C SER A 69 -13.22 -12.47 15.00
N ARG A 70 -13.09 -12.63 16.33
CA ARG A 70 -12.03 -11.99 17.11
C ARG A 70 -10.65 -12.51 16.72
N ASP A 71 -10.51 -13.82 16.57
CA ASP A 71 -9.23 -14.45 16.19
C ASP A 71 -8.81 -14.01 14.79
N ALA A 72 -9.74 -13.97 13.83
CA ALA A 72 -9.49 -13.46 12.48
C ALA A 72 -9.08 -11.98 12.47
N ARG A 73 -9.75 -11.12 13.26
CA ARG A 73 -9.37 -9.72 13.38
C ARG A 73 -7.96 -9.57 13.97
N ARG A 74 -7.66 -10.29 15.05
CA ARG A 74 -6.35 -10.24 15.70
C ARG A 74 -5.24 -10.70 14.76
N LEU A 75 -5.46 -11.78 14.00
CA LEU A 75 -4.48 -12.25 13.02
C LEU A 75 -4.19 -11.18 11.97
N LYS A 76 -5.23 -10.51 11.47
CA LYS A 76 -5.09 -9.43 10.49
C LYS A 76 -4.36 -8.22 11.05
N GLU A 77 -4.71 -7.78 12.25
CA GLU A 77 -4.00 -6.71 12.97
C GLU A 77 -2.51 -7.06 13.15
N ASN A 78 -2.20 -8.29 13.57
CA ASN A 78 -0.82 -8.75 13.72
C ASN A 78 -0.06 -8.76 12.39
N GLN A 79 -0.69 -9.21 11.30
CA GLN A 79 -0.09 -9.19 9.96
C GLN A 79 0.22 -7.76 9.50
N ILE A 80 -0.69 -6.82 9.74
CA ILE A 80 -0.48 -5.40 9.42
C ILE A 80 0.71 -4.86 10.21
N SER A 81 0.76 -5.13 11.52
CA SER A 81 1.84 -4.67 12.39
C SER A 81 3.21 -5.19 11.95
N VAL A 82 3.32 -6.50 11.65
CA VAL A 82 4.58 -7.10 11.16
C VAL A 82 5.00 -6.49 9.84
N ARG A 83 4.05 -6.33 8.91
CA ARG A 83 4.32 -5.73 7.60
C ARG A 83 4.76 -4.27 7.71
N ALA A 84 4.10 -3.48 8.55
CA ALA A 84 4.45 -2.08 8.78
C ALA A 84 5.88 -1.97 9.32
N ALA A 85 6.22 -2.75 10.35
CA ALA A 85 7.56 -2.77 10.93
C ALA A 85 8.65 -3.16 9.92
N PHE A 86 8.36 -4.13 9.03
CA PHE A 86 9.27 -4.50 7.95
C PHE A 86 9.48 -3.34 6.96
N LEU A 87 8.39 -2.74 6.48
CA LEU A 87 8.46 -1.64 5.52
C LEU A 87 9.14 -0.39 6.11
N GLU A 88 8.94 -0.11 7.40
CA GLU A 88 9.62 0.99 8.11
C GLU A 88 11.14 0.78 8.15
N ARG A 89 11.59 -0.44 8.45
CA ARG A 89 13.02 -0.80 8.44
C ARG A 89 13.62 -0.69 7.04
N GLU A 90 12.97 -1.26 6.04
CA GLU A 90 13.42 -1.18 4.64
C GLU A 90 13.49 0.27 4.16
N ASN A 91 12.47 1.08 4.49
CA ASN A 91 12.45 2.49 4.10
C ASN A 91 13.60 3.27 4.76
N ALA A 92 13.87 3.00 6.04
CA ALA A 92 15.00 3.61 6.74
C ALA A 92 16.34 3.22 6.12
N ALA A 93 16.55 1.94 5.79
CA ALA A 93 17.75 1.45 5.12
C ALA A 93 17.94 2.12 3.75
N LEU A 94 16.90 2.13 2.91
CA LEU A 94 16.95 2.79 1.60
C LEU A 94 17.23 4.30 1.71
N ARG A 95 16.65 4.99 2.70
CA ARG A 95 16.96 6.41 2.94
C ARG A 95 18.42 6.62 3.31
N GLN A 96 19.03 5.73 4.09
CA GLN A 96 20.44 5.80 4.44
C GLN A 96 21.33 5.57 3.22
N GLU A 97 21.02 4.57 2.39
CA GLU A 97 21.75 4.28 1.14
C GLU A 97 21.69 5.46 0.17
N VAL A 98 20.49 6.03 -0.04
CA VAL A 98 20.31 7.22 -0.88
C VAL A 98 21.09 8.41 -0.34
N ALA A 99 21.09 8.63 0.98
CA ALA A 99 21.88 9.69 1.59
C ALA A 99 23.39 9.46 1.38
N ALA A 100 23.88 8.23 1.53
CA ALA A 100 25.28 7.89 1.28
C ALA A 100 25.67 8.13 -0.19
N ALA A 101 24.87 7.65 -1.14
CA ALA A 101 25.11 7.85 -2.57
C ALA A 101 25.12 9.34 -2.93
N ARG A 102 24.19 10.14 -2.38
CA ARG A 102 24.16 11.60 -2.59
C ARG A 102 25.41 12.28 -2.05
N ARG A 103 25.95 11.83 -0.90
CA ARG A 103 27.20 12.36 -0.34
C ARG A 103 28.40 12.07 -1.25
N GLU A 104 28.54 10.84 -1.75
CA GLU A 104 29.63 10.49 -2.67
C GLU A 104 29.51 11.25 -3.99
N LEU A 105 28.30 11.39 -4.54
CA LEU A 105 28.07 12.21 -5.74
C LEU A 105 28.46 13.68 -5.51
N ALA A 106 28.11 14.25 -4.36
CA ALA A 106 28.52 15.62 -4.00
C ALA A 106 30.04 15.74 -3.90
N ARG A 107 30.71 14.75 -3.31
CA ARG A 107 32.18 14.69 -3.21
C ARG A 107 32.84 14.61 -4.59
N PHE A 108 32.37 13.73 -5.47
CA PHE A 108 32.92 13.62 -6.83
C PHE A 108 32.68 14.90 -7.64
N ARG A 109 31.50 15.51 -7.55
CA ARG A 109 31.24 16.82 -8.18
C ARG A 109 32.19 17.90 -7.69
N ALA A 110 32.47 17.95 -6.38
CA ALA A 110 33.42 18.90 -5.83
C ALA A 110 34.87 18.64 -6.32
N LEU A 111 35.25 17.37 -6.48
CA LEU A 111 36.56 17.01 -7.05
C LEU A 111 36.67 17.40 -8.53
N LEU A 112 35.64 17.10 -9.33
CA LEU A 112 35.59 17.48 -10.74
C LEU A 112 35.65 18.99 -10.91
N ALA A 113 34.87 19.75 -10.15
CA ALA A 113 34.92 21.22 -10.20
C ALA A 113 36.31 21.78 -9.88
N ARG A 114 37.04 21.18 -8.92
CA ARG A 114 38.43 21.56 -8.60
C ARG A 114 39.40 21.21 -9.73
N TYR A 115 39.18 20.08 -10.39
CA TYR A 115 40.00 19.63 -11.52
C TYR A 115 39.79 20.55 -12.73
N GLU A 116 38.53 20.80 -13.11
CA GLU A 116 38.14 21.72 -14.20
C GLU A 116 38.71 23.12 -13.97
N ALA A 117 38.66 23.63 -12.73
CA ALA A 117 39.25 24.92 -12.39
C ALA A 117 40.77 24.99 -12.58
N ARG A 118 41.48 23.85 -12.47
CA ARG A 118 42.94 23.78 -12.60
C ARG A 118 43.40 23.46 -14.02
N HIS A 119 42.65 22.64 -14.75
CA HIS A 119 43.07 22.05 -16.02
C HIS A 119 42.23 22.49 -17.22
N GLY A 120 41.20 23.30 -17.00
CA GLY A 120 40.18 23.61 -18.02
C GLY A 120 39.09 22.55 -18.05
N ALA A 121 37.97 22.88 -18.71
CA ALA A 121 36.89 21.93 -18.93
C ALA A 121 37.39 20.77 -19.81
N LEU A 122 36.99 19.54 -19.46
CA LEU A 122 37.17 18.36 -20.31
C LEU A 122 36.35 18.48 -21.60
#